data_AF-A0A9P8L9S1-F1
#
_entry.id   AF-A0A9P8L9S1-F1
#
_cell.length_a   1.000
_cell.length_b   1.000
_cell.length_c   1.000
_cell.angle_alpha   90.00
_cell.angle_beta   90.00
_cell.angle_gamma   90.00
#
_symmetry.space_group_name_H-M   'P 1'
#
loop_
_entity.id
_entity.type
_entity.pdbx_description
1 polymer ?
#
loop_
_entity_poly.entity_id
_entity_poly.type
_entity_poly.pdbx_seq_one_letter_code
_entity_poly.pdbx_strand_id
1 'polypeptide(L)'
;MISSAHPQPSLTAAQMQAQQQAAAQERELAKRRSRKPTDKNIPDGVEDVIVGDGVKRYRELREVERKLDAAMMRKRLDIQDSVNRNVKRYKTMRIWISNTAENQPWQTNTLDENSFDFSTGIEATYRVRIEGRLLDDEEDEEPSDSEDSDDEKEGGAMDEDNAEAKPKEKAKASTPASQPRKKLPHFFKSITVEFDRPKTLQSDGTTQIEWKKPSHQPNAPNLPLGADFDCLEFERKSDENINCTINLVRDENPERHRLSKELAEVLDTDEETRAGVVMGIW
;
A
#
# COMPACT_ATOMS: atom_id res chain seq x y z
N MET A 1 21.30 34.80 -9.52
CA MET A 1 19.85 34.56 -9.59
C MET A 1 19.47 33.82 -8.32
N ILE A 2 18.58 34.42 -7.53
CA ILE A 2 18.36 34.11 -6.11
C ILE A 2 17.31 33.01 -5.98
N SER A 3 17.63 31.99 -5.19
CA SER A 3 16.82 30.80 -4.89
C SER A 3 15.49 31.16 -4.21
N SER A 4 14.37 30.71 -4.79
CA SER A 4 13.04 30.79 -4.18
C SER A 4 12.79 29.57 -3.28
N ALA A 5 12.80 29.80 -1.97
CA ALA A 5 12.46 28.82 -0.95
C ALA A 5 10.95 28.50 -0.97
N HIS A 6 10.62 27.21 -0.97
CA HIS A 6 9.25 26.70 -0.76
C HIS A 6 8.73 27.08 0.64
N PRO A 7 7.53 27.67 0.78
CA PRO A 7 6.93 27.91 2.08
C PRO A 7 6.37 26.59 2.64
N GLN A 8 6.95 26.13 3.75
CA GLN A 8 6.33 25.14 4.61
C GLN A 8 4.97 25.68 5.10
N PRO A 9 3.88 24.89 5.09
CA PRO A 9 2.61 25.36 5.62
C PRO A 9 2.78 25.64 7.12
N SER A 10 2.78 26.92 7.49
CA SER A 10 2.73 27.34 8.88
C SER A 10 1.39 26.89 9.46
N LEU A 11 1.43 25.94 10.41
CA LEU A 11 0.29 25.54 11.22
C LEU A 11 -0.39 26.81 11.75
N THR A 12 -1.70 26.92 11.53
CA THR A 12 -2.49 28.07 11.97
C THR A 12 -2.37 28.23 13.49
N ALA A 13 -2.34 29.47 14.00
CA ALA A 13 -2.23 29.74 15.44
C ALA A 13 -3.32 29.01 16.27
N ALA A 14 -4.50 28.79 15.68
CA ALA A 14 -5.59 28.00 16.25
C ALA A 14 -5.24 26.50 16.41
N GLN A 15 -4.56 25.89 15.44
CA GLN A 15 -4.09 24.50 15.55
C GLN A 15 -3.00 24.34 16.62
N MET A 16 -2.09 25.31 16.73
CA MET A 16 -1.02 25.27 17.72
C MET A 16 -1.57 25.37 19.15
N GLN A 17 -2.59 26.22 19.37
CA GLN A 17 -3.25 26.35 20.66
C GLN A 17 -4.07 25.10 21.04
N ALA A 18 -4.72 24.45 20.06
CA ALA A 18 -5.44 23.19 20.28
C ALA A 18 -4.48 22.04 20.67
N GLN A 19 -3.31 21.95 20.04
CA GLN A 19 -2.30 20.94 20.38
C GLN A 19 -1.69 21.18 21.77
N GLN A 20 -1.47 22.45 22.15
CA GLN A 20 -0.98 22.82 23.47
C GLN A 20 -2.01 22.53 24.58
N GLN A 21 -3.30 22.76 24.32
CA GLN A 21 -4.38 22.40 25.24
C GLN A 21 -4.54 20.88 25.38
N ALA A 22 -4.43 20.11 24.28
CA ALA A 22 -4.47 18.65 24.33
C ALA A 22 -3.31 18.07 25.15
N ALA A 23 -2.09 18.57 24.94
CA ALA A 23 -0.92 18.17 25.73
C ALA A 23 -1.04 18.56 27.22
N ALA A 24 -1.64 19.73 27.51
CA ALA A 24 -1.90 20.15 28.88
C ALA A 24 -2.95 19.25 29.57
N GLN A 25 -4.02 18.88 28.87
CA GLN A 25 -5.04 17.95 29.35
C GLN A 25 -4.47 16.54 29.58
N GLU A 26 -3.61 16.05 28.68
CA GLU A 26 -2.92 14.76 28.83
C GLU A 26 -2.01 14.74 30.07
N ARG A 27 -1.24 15.82 30.26
CA ARG A 27 -0.38 15.97 31.45
C ARG A 27 -1.19 16.06 32.73
N GLU A 28 -2.36 16.68 32.71
CA GLU A 28 -3.27 16.74 33.85
C GLU A 28 -3.89 15.36 34.15
N LEU A 29 -4.30 14.61 33.12
CA LEU A 29 -4.78 13.23 33.25
C LEU A 29 -3.70 12.29 33.78
N ALA A 30 -2.46 12.43 33.33
CA ALA A 30 -1.32 11.67 33.84
C ALA A 30 -1.08 11.94 35.34
N LYS A 31 -1.15 13.21 35.77
CA LYS A 31 -1.10 13.59 37.19
C LYS A 31 -2.26 12.99 38.00
N ARG A 32 -3.47 12.91 37.41
CA ARG A 32 -4.63 12.30 38.07
C ARG A 32 -4.48 10.77 38.19
N ARG A 33 -3.87 10.11 37.20
CA ARG A 33 -3.55 8.67 37.25
C ARG A 33 -2.46 8.35 38.27
N SER A 34 -1.43 9.19 38.39
CA SER A 34 -0.32 8.98 39.33
C SER A 34 -0.69 9.23 40.80
N ARG A 35 -1.79 9.95 41.06
CA ARG A 35 -2.30 10.20 42.43
C ARG A 35 -3.08 9.02 43.02
N LYS A 36 -3.38 7.98 42.24
CA LYS A 36 -4.02 6.77 42.76
C LYS A 36 -2.96 5.92 43.47
N PRO A 37 -3.17 5.56 44.75
CA PRO A 37 -2.32 4.59 45.43
C PRO A 37 -2.23 3.34 44.57
N THR A 38 -1.02 3.01 44.14
CA THR A 38 -0.71 1.83 43.30
C THR A 38 -0.26 0.66 44.15
N ASP A 39 -0.24 0.86 45.47
CA ASP A 39 0.24 -0.12 46.41
C ASP A 39 -0.80 -1.23 46.60
N LYS A 40 -0.43 -2.44 46.19
CA LYS A 40 -1.19 -3.67 46.36
C LYS A 40 -0.52 -4.58 47.41
N ASN A 41 0.46 -4.09 48.17
CA ASN A 41 1.21 -4.88 49.14
C ASN A 41 0.38 -5.13 50.41
N ILE A 42 0.34 -6.38 50.84
CA ILE A 42 -0.22 -6.75 52.14
C ILE A 42 0.88 -6.56 53.19
N PRO A 43 0.58 -5.98 54.36
CA PRO A 43 1.52 -5.87 55.47
C PRO A 43 2.00 -7.23 55.99
N ASP A 44 3.27 -7.31 56.40
CA ASP A 44 3.85 -8.52 56.97
C ASP A 44 3.17 -8.88 58.32
N GLY A 45 2.95 -10.18 58.58
CA GLY A 45 2.30 -10.69 59.79
C GLY A 45 0.76 -10.84 59.71
N VAL A 46 0.14 -10.34 58.64
CA VAL A 46 -1.30 -10.55 58.37
C VAL A 46 -1.63 -12.03 58.10
N GLU A 47 -0.64 -12.82 57.69
CA GLU A 47 -0.73 -14.27 57.50
C GLU A 47 -1.11 -15.04 58.77
N ASP A 48 -0.68 -14.56 59.94
CA ASP A 48 -0.85 -15.25 61.23
C ASP A 48 -2.20 -14.94 61.90
N VAL A 49 -2.86 -13.85 61.46
CA VAL A 49 -4.12 -13.36 62.05
C VAL A 49 -5.35 -13.92 61.32
N ILE A 50 -5.19 -14.34 60.08
CA ILE A 50 -6.31 -14.78 59.23
C ILE A 50 -6.46 -16.30 59.30
N VAL A 51 -7.68 -16.77 59.48
CA VAL A 51 -8.00 -18.20 59.43
C VAL A 51 -8.04 -18.65 57.96
N GLY A 52 -7.13 -19.54 57.56
CA GLY A 52 -7.09 -20.15 56.23
C GLY A 52 -5.87 -19.75 55.37
N ASP A 53 -5.96 -19.97 54.06
CA ASP A 53 -4.86 -19.78 53.10
C ASP A 53 -5.02 -18.54 52.19
N GLY A 54 -5.90 -17.62 52.55
CA GLY A 54 -6.24 -16.45 51.72
C GLY A 54 -5.05 -15.55 51.38
N VAL A 55 -4.13 -15.29 52.31
CA VAL A 55 -2.93 -14.46 52.05
C VAL A 55 -1.95 -15.15 51.12
N LYS A 56 -1.79 -16.48 51.27
CA LYS A 56 -0.93 -17.29 50.39
C LYS A 56 -1.45 -17.27 48.96
N ARG A 57 -2.76 -17.54 48.77
CA ARG A 57 -3.41 -17.46 47.46
C ARG A 57 -3.35 -16.06 46.85
N TYR A 58 -3.48 -15.01 47.64
CA TYR A 58 -3.33 -13.64 47.14
C TYR A 58 -1.91 -13.36 46.65
N ARG A 59 -0.88 -13.82 47.38
CA ARG A 59 0.53 -13.70 46.97
C ARG A 59 0.78 -14.47 45.67
N GLU A 60 0.26 -15.69 45.55
CA GLU A 60 0.34 -16.50 44.33
C GLU A 60 -0.36 -15.82 43.15
N LEU A 61 -1.59 -15.34 43.33
CA LEU A 61 -2.33 -14.60 42.29
C LEU A 61 -1.57 -13.36 41.83
N ARG A 62 -0.90 -12.66 42.74
CA ARG A 62 -0.09 -11.49 42.41
C ARG A 62 1.20 -11.84 41.67
N GLU A 63 1.82 -12.98 41.98
CA GLU A 63 2.95 -13.50 41.22
C GLU A 63 2.54 -13.91 39.80
N VAL A 64 1.37 -14.54 39.67
CA VAL A 64 0.79 -14.88 38.37
C VAL A 64 0.44 -13.62 37.58
N GLU A 65 -0.20 -12.61 38.18
CA GLU A 65 -0.47 -11.30 37.56
C GLU A 65 0.84 -10.66 37.07
N ARG A 66 1.88 -10.63 37.91
CA ARG A 66 3.20 -10.09 37.53
C ARG A 66 3.82 -10.84 36.35
N LYS A 67 3.74 -12.17 36.33
CA LYS A 67 4.25 -13.00 35.23
C LYS A 67 3.44 -12.79 33.95
N LEU A 68 2.12 -12.68 34.05
CA LEU A 68 1.21 -12.40 32.95
C LEU A 68 1.49 -11.03 32.34
N ASP A 69 1.60 -9.98 33.16
CA ASP A 69 1.93 -8.63 32.72
C ASP A 69 3.30 -8.60 32.02
N ALA A 70 4.30 -9.28 32.58
CA ALA A 70 5.61 -9.39 31.96
C ALA A 70 5.56 -10.12 30.60
N ALA A 71 4.80 -11.21 30.50
CA ALA A 71 4.63 -11.96 29.27
C ALA A 71 3.87 -11.14 28.21
N MET A 72 2.81 -10.43 28.60
CA MET A 72 2.05 -9.55 27.71
C MET A 72 2.90 -8.40 27.19
N MET A 73 3.65 -7.72 28.06
CA MET A 73 4.53 -6.62 27.63
C MET A 73 5.64 -7.12 26.70
N ARG A 74 6.27 -8.26 27.00
CA ARG A 74 7.27 -8.88 26.12
C ARG A 74 6.64 -9.23 24.76
N LYS A 75 5.51 -9.92 24.76
CA LYS A 75 4.84 -10.32 23.52
C LYS A 75 4.39 -9.12 22.69
N ARG A 76 3.93 -8.05 23.34
CA ARG A 76 3.60 -6.79 22.67
C ARG A 76 4.82 -6.18 21.99
N LEU A 77 5.98 -6.16 22.65
CA LEU A 77 7.23 -5.68 22.07
C LEU A 77 7.70 -6.58 20.92
N ASP A 78 7.62 -7.91 21.08
CA ASP A 78 7.99 -8.86 20.02
C ASP A 78 7.09 -8.72 18.78
N ILE A 79 5.77 -8.51 18.97
CA ILE A 79 4.85 -8.23 17.87
C ILE A 79 5.21 -6.91 17.21
N GLN A 80 5.46 -5.86 17.99
CA GLN A 80 5.86 -4.56 17.46
C GLN A 80 7.16 -4.65 16.65
N ASP A 81 8.14 -5.42 17.11
CA ASP A 81 9.39 -5.67 16.38
C ASP A 81 9.15 -6.53 15.13
N SER A 82 8.35 -7.59 15.24
CA SER A 82 8.03 -8.46 14.10
C SER A 82 7.27 -7.75 13.00
N VAL A 83 6.36 -6.82 13.33
CA VAL A 83 5.64 -6.00 12.34
C VAL A 83 6.62 -5.10 11.59
N ASN A 84 7.72 -4.68 12.24
CA ASN A 84 8.77 -3.88 11.61
C ASN A 84 9.77 -4.74 10.80
N ARG A 85 9.77 -6.06 10.98
CA ARG A 85 10.55 -6.99 10.16
C ARG A 85 9.78 -7.32 8.89
N ASN A 86 9.93 -6.49 7.86
CA ASN A 86 9.30 -6.74 6.56
C ASN A 86 9.98 -7.92 5.84
N VAL A 87 9.29 -9.07 5.76
CA VAL A 87 9.67 -10.18 4.86
C VAL A 87 9.38 -9.74 3.42
N LYS A 88 10.41 -9.69 2.59
CA LYS A 88 10.27 -9.27 1.18
C LYS A 88 9.80 -10.45 0.33
N ARG A 89 8.79 -10.22 -0.50
CA ARG A 89 8.40 -11.12 -1.59
C ARG A 89 8.69 -10.44 -2.92
N TYR A 90 9.35 -11.17 -3.81
CA TYR A 90 9.59 -10.73 -5.17
C TYR A 90 8.44 -11.21 -6.04
N LYS A 91 7.95 -10.35 -6.92
CA LYS A 91 6.93 -10.68 -7.93
C LYS A 91 7.27 -9.91 -9.19
N THR A 92 6.95 -10.49 -10.34
CA THR A 92 7.24 -9.87 -11.64
C THR A 92 6.04 -9.07 -12.11
N MET A 93 6.20 -7.76 -12.37
CA MET A 93 5.17 -6.93 -12.99
C MET A 93 5.49 -6.67 -14.46
N ARG A 94 4.53 -6.92 -15.34
CA ARG A 94 4.62 -6.60 -16.77
C ARG A 94 3.93 -5.28 -17.04
N ILE A 95 4.58 -4.42 -17.83
CA ILE A 95 4.07 -3.11 -18.24
C ILE A 95 3.92 -3.11 -19.77
N TRP A 96 2.75 -2.71 -20.26
CA TRP A 96 2.47 -2.48 -21.68
C TRP A 96 2.33 -0.99 -21.93
N ILE A 97 3.00 -0.51 -22.96
CA ILE A 97 2.88 0.86 -23.45
C ILE A 97 2.45 0.74 -24.91
N SER A 98 1.22 1.15 -25.20
CA SER A 98 0.68 1.13 -26.56
C SER A 98 0.30 2.54 -27.00
N ASN A 99 0.56 2.84 -28.28
CA ASN A 99 0.12 4.07 -28.94
C ASN A 99 -0.91 3.70 -30.00
N THR A 100 -2.09 4.32 -29.94
CA THR A 100 -3.16 4.19 -30.93
C THR A 100 -3.36 5.55 -31.57
N ALA A 101 -3.08 5.66 -32.88
CA ALA A 101 -3.28 6.89 -33.64
C ALA A 101 -4.56 6.83 -34.47
N GLU A 102 -5.36 7.89 -34.40
CA GLU A 102 -6.64 8.03 -35.07
C GLU A 102 -6.63 9.34 -35.89
N ASN A 103 -7.38 9.37 -37.00
CA ASN A 103 -7.52 10.54 -37.87
C ASN A 103 -6.20 11.08 -38.46
N GLN A 104 -5.21 10.22 -38.67
CA GLN A 104 -3.93 10.60 -39.25
C GLN A 104 -4.04 10.80 -40.78
N PRO A 105 -3.25 11.70 -41.39
CA PRO A 105 -3.33 11.98 -42.83
C PRO A 105 -3.15 10.76 -43.75
N TRP A 106 -2.46 9.72 -43.28
CA TRP A 106 -2.28 8.45 -44.02
C TRP A 106 -3.49 7.49 -43.87
N GLN A 107 -4.40 7.74 -42.93
CA GLN A 107 -5.64 6.98 -42.72
C GLN A 107 -6.80 7.54 -43.55
N THR A 108 -6.79 8.83 -43.89
CA THR A 108 -7.89 9.54 -44.56
C THR A 108 -7.96 9.33 -46.08
N ASN A 109 -7.08 8.51 -46.66
CA ASN A 109 -7.00 8.27 -48.10
C ASN A 109 -8.20 7.47 -48.70
N THR A 110 -9.23 7.17 -47.89
CA THR A 110 -10.45 6.45 -48.30
C THR A 110 -11.73 7.29 -48.19
N LEU A 111 -11.63 8.60 -47.91
CA LEU A 111 -12.81 9.47 -47.90
C LEU A 111 -13.17 9.88 -49.34
N ASP A 112 -14.36 9.41 -49.74
CA ASP A 112 -15.06 9.69 -50.98
C ASP A 112 -15.04 11.19 -51.32
N GLU A 113 -14.76 11.53 -52.57
CA GLU A 113 -14.58 12.91 -53.10
C GLU A 113 -15.83 13.80 -52.92
N ASN A 114 -16.92 13.23 -52.40
CA ASN A 114 -18.21 13.88 -52.14
C ASN A 114 -18.53 14.09 -50.65
N SER A 115 -17.67 13.70 -49.70
CA SER A 115 -17.87 14.00 -48.28
C SER A 115 -17.19 15.32 -47.92
N PHE A 116 -17.79 16.43 -48.36
CA PHE A 116 -17.42 17.77 -47.91
C PHE A 116 -17.96 18.00 -46.49
N ASP A 117 -17.29 17.42 -45.49
CA ASP A 117 -17.56 17.71 -44.08
C ASP A 117 -16.79 18.97 -43.66
N PHE A 118 -17.53 20.07 -43.46
CA PHE A 118 -17.03 21.33 -42.90
C PHE A 118 -16.84 21.25 -41.37
N SER A 119 -16.90 20.06 -40.77
CA SER A 119 -16.55 19.90 -39.36
C SER A 119 -15.02 19.99 -39.20
N THR A 120 -14.58 21.04 -38.52
CA THR A 120 -13.24 21.21 -37.93
C THR A 120 -12.92 20.15 -36.86
N GLY A 121 -13.43 18.92 -37.00
CA GLY A 121 -13.45 17.87 -35.98
C GLY A 121 -12.54 16.68 -36.25
N ILE A 122 -11.98 16.54 -37.46
CA ILE A 122 -11.02 15.48 -37.79
C ILE A 122 -9.61 16.00 -37.55
N GLU A 123 -9.30 16.26 -36.28
CA GLU A 123 -7.94 16.58 -35.86
C GLU A 123 -7.20 15.26 -35.59
N ALA A 124 -5.98 15.14 -36.09
CA ALA A 124 -5.15 13.96 -35.86
C ALA A 124 -4.91 13.79 -34.36
N THR A 125 -5.31 12.65 -33.81
CA THR A 125 -5.13 12.33 -32.39
C THR A 125 -4.29 11.08 -32.22
N TYR A 126 -3.62 11.02 -31.07
CA TYR A 126 -2.96 9.83 -30.60
C TYR A 126 -3.32 9.60 -29.14
N ARG A 127 -3.46 8.33 -28.80
CA ARG A 127 -3.81 7.87 -27.47
C ARG A 127 -2.73 6.93 -26.99
N VAL A 128 -2.14 7.25 -25.85
CA VAL A 128 -1.15 6.39 -25.19
C VAL A 128 -1.79 5.73 -24.00
N ARG A 129 -1.63 4.41 -23.92
CA ARG A 129 -2.13 3.57 -22.85
C ARG A 129 -0.95 2.90 -22.16
N ILE A 130 -0.82 3.13 -20.85
CA ILE A 130 0.17 2.51 -19.97
C ILE A 130 -0.58 1.57 -19.03
N GLU A 131 -0.42 0.27 -19.24
CA GLU A 131 -1.05 -0.78 -18.44
C GLU A 131 0.02 -1.58 -17.68
N GLY A 132 -0.31 -2.06 -16.49
CA GLY A 132 0.62 -2.76 -15.61
C GLY A 132 -0.10 -3.88 -14.88
N ARG A 133 0.41 -5.10 -15.01
CA ARG A 133 -0.16 -6.29 -14.39
C ARG A 133 0.91 -7.12 -13.72
N LEU A 134 0.64 -7.54 -12.49
CA LEU A 134 1.46 -8.52 -11.79
C LEU A 134 1.27 -9.89 -12.44
N LEU A 135 2.37 -10.57 -12.73
CA LEU A 135 2.35 -11.98 -13.12
C LEU A 135 2.17 -12.80 -11.84
N ASP A 136 1.28 -13.77 -11.90
CA ASP A 136 1.17 -14.79 -10.87
C ASP A 136 2.26 -15.82 -11.19
N ASP A 137 3.25 -15.95 -10.32
CA ASP A 137 4.29 -16.96 -10.46
C ASP A 137 3.70 -18.30 -9.97
N GLU A 138 3.94 -19.42 -10.68
CA GLU A 138 3.37 -20.75 -10.32
C GLU A 138 3.76 -21.20 -8.90
N GLU A 139 4.79 -20.60 -8.30
CA GLU A 139 5.22 -20.80 -6.90
C GLU A 139 4.29 -20.16 -5.86
N ASP A 140 3.33 -19.30 -6.26
CA ASP A 140 2.34 -18.71 -5.35
C ASP A 140 1.16 -19.67 -5.05
N GLU A 141 1.10 -20.88 -5.63
CA GLU A 141 0.22 -21.98 -5.19
C GLU A 141 0.75 -22.67 -3.92
N GLU A 142 1.14 -21.88 -2.92
CA GLU A 142 1.27 -22.41 -1.56
C GLU A 142 -0.15 -22.73 -1.02
N PRO A 143 -0.34 -23.88 -0.36
CA PRO A 143 -1.64 -24.27 0.14
C PRO A 143 -2.09 -23.18 1.11
N SER A 144 -3.33 -22.70 0.93
CA SER A 144 -3.94 -21.83 1.91
C SER A 144 -3.85 -22.51 3.27
N ASP A 145 -3.11 -21.91 4.21
CA ASP A 145 -3.23 -22.17 5.65
C ASP A 145 -4.67 -21.79 6.08
N SER A 146 -5.60 -22.67 5.74
CA SER A 146 -6.92 -22.78 6.35
C SER A 146 -6.91 -24.06 7.16
N GLU A 147 -5.97 -24.17 8.10
CA GLU A 147 -6.17 -25.03 9.25
C GLU A 147 -7.08 -24.29 10.22
N ASP A 148 -8.09 -25.02 10.67
CA ASP A 148 -8.98 -24.74 11.81
C ASP A 148 -10.32 -24.06 11.51
N SER A 149 -11.24 -24.86 10.96
CA SER A 149 -12.65 -24.80 11.34
C SER A 149 -13.19 -26.22 11.31
N ASP A 150 -12.86 -26.99 12.35
CA ASP A 150 -13.57 -28.22 12.71
C ASP A 150 -15.06 -27.89 12.94
N ASP A 151 -15.90 -28.18 11.95
CA ASP A 151 -17.36 -28.18 12.09
C ASP A 151 -17.80 -29.65 12.13
N GLU A 152 -17.74 -30.24 13.33
CA GLU A 152 -18.35 -31.52 13.64
C GLU A 152 -19.87 -31.41 13.44
N LYS A 153 -20.39 -31.92 12.31
CA LYS A 153 -21.82 -32.24 12.17
C LYS A 153 -22.05 -33.73 12.37
N GLU A 154 -22.45 -34.05 13.60
CA GLU A 154 -23.11 -35.30 13.99
C GLU A 154 -24.32 -35.62 13.09
N GLY A 155 -24.57 -36.93 12.95
CA GLY A 155 -25.45 -37.53 11.96
C GLY A 155 -26.95 -37.25 12.12
N GLY A 156 -27.69 -37.62 11.08
CA GLY A 156 -29.13 -37.85 11.20
C GLY A 156 -29.90 -37.94 9.89
N ALA A 157 -30.29 -39.18 9.57
CA ALA A 157 -31.46 -39.60 8.79
C ALA A 157 -31.38 -39.64 7.24
N MET A 158 -31.46 -40.89 6.77
CA MET A 158 -31.81 -41.35 5.42
C MET A 158 -33.23 -40.92 5.01
N ASP A 159 -33.45 -40.66 3.72
CA ASP A 159 -34.62 -41.19 3.02
C ASP A 159 -34.37 -41.25 1.49
N GLU A 160 -34.97 -42.27 0.87
CA GLU A 160 -34.68 -42.80 -0.47
C GLU A 160 -35.38 -42.08 -1.65
N ASP A 161 -34.84 -42.34 -2.83
CA ASP A 161 -35.47 -42.43 -4.16
C ASP A 161 -36.18 -41.23 -4.81
N ASN A 162 -35.58 -40.72 -5.91
CA ASN A 162 -36.22 -40.76 -7.23
C ASN A 162 -35.22 -40.49 -8.38
N ALA A 163 -35.35 -41.25 -9.46
CA ALA A 163 -34.53 -41.25 -10.66
C ALA A 163 -34.82 -40.08 -11.61
N GLU A 164 -33.79 -39.53 -12.26
CA GLU A 164 -33.69 -39.44 -13.74
C GLU A 164 -32.39 -38.76 -14.19
N ALA A 165 -31.77 -39.34 -15.23
CA ALA A 165 -30.50 -38.93 -15.79
C ALA A 165 -30.64 -37.76 -16.79
N LYS A 166 -29.74 -36.77 -16.70
CA LYS A 166 -29.28 -35.94 -17.83
C LYS A 166 -27.78 -35.63 -17.69
N PRO A 167 -26.95 -35.81 -18.74
CA PRO A 167 -25.53 -35.49 -18.69
C PRO A 167 -25.34 -33.97 -18.87
N LYS A 168 -24.84 -33.29 -17.84
CA LYS A 168 -24.36 -31.91 -17.96
C LYS A 168 -22.85 -31.92 -18.16
N GLU A 169 -22.44 -31.26 -19.24
CA GLU A 169 -21.06 -30.91 -19.57
C GLU A 169 -20.31 -30.31 -18.38
N LYS A 170 -19.01 -30.63 -18.34
CA LYS A 170 -18.01 -30.12 -17.40
C LYS A 170 -17.89 -28.60 -17.50
N ALA A 171 -18.75 -27.86 -16.80
CA ALA A 171 -18.44 -26.50 -16.39
C ALA A 171 -17.45 -26.58 -15.22
N LYS A 172 -16.19 -26.21 -15.49
CA LYS A 172 -15.16 -25.99 -14.48
C LYS A 172 -15.68 -25.00 -13.43
N ALA A 173 -16.13 -25.51 -12.30
CA ALA A 173 -16.20 -24.74 -11.07
C ALA A 173 -14.79 -24.76 -10.45
N SER A 174 -14.18 -23.58 -10.31
CA SER A 174 -13.46 -23.14 -9.11
C SER A 174 -12.47 -22.03 -9.44
N THR A 175 -12.73 -20.83 -8.94
CA THR A 175 -11.63 -20.04 -8.40
C THR A 175 -12.16 -19.42 -7.10
N PRO A 176 -11.64 -19.81 -5.93
CA PRO A 176 -11.99 -19.14 -4.68
C PRO A 176 -11.55 -17.68 -4.79
N ALA A 177 -12.24 -16.78 -4.10
CA ALA A 177 -12.02 -15.35 -4.15
C ALA A 177 -10.55 -15.00 -3.88
N SER A 178 -9.79 -14.78 -4.96
CA SER A 178 -8.46 -14.20 -4.93
C SER A 178 -8.51 -12.93 -4.10
N GLN A 179 -7.56 -12.78 -3.18
CA GLN A 179 -7.31 -11.51 -2.50
C GLN A 179 -7.35 -10.34 -3.51
N PRO A 180 -7.84 -9.14 -3.12
CA PRO A 180 -7.95 -8.01 -4.02
C PRO A 180 -6.59 -7.77 -4.68
N ARG A 181 -6.55 -7.96 -6.00
CA ARG A 181 -5.31 -7.85 -6.78
C ARG A 181 -4.72 -6.46 -6.58
N LYS A 182 -3.45 -6.41 -6.19
CA LYS A 182 -2.73 -5.14 -6.07
C LYS A 182 -2.60 -4.50 -7.45
N LYS A 183 -3.15 -3.30 -7.57
CA LYS A 183 -3.21 -2.51 -8.81
C LYS A 183 -1.86 -1.87 -9.13
N LEU A 184 -1.64 -1.52 -10.39
CA LEU A 184 -0.46 -0.77 -10.87
C LEU A 184 -0.02 0.39 -9.94
N PRO A 185 -0.90 1.30 -9.47
CA PRO A 185 -0.53 2.49 -8.74
C PRO A 185 -0.08 2.18 -7.31
N HIS A 186 -0.33 0.95 -6.83
CA HIS A 186 0.17 0.49 -5.54
C HIS A 186 1.71 0.44 -5.52
N PHE A 187 2.34 0.18 -6.67
CA PHE A 187 3.78 -0.01 -6.76
C PHE A 187 4.56 1.25 -7.16
N PHE A 188 3.89 2.35 -7.50
CA PHE A 188 4.53 3.58 -7.96
C PHE A 188 4.15 4.79 -7.12
N LYS A 189 5.15 5.62 -6.80
CA LYS A 189 5.02 6.92 -6.12
C LYS A 189 4.59 8.01 -7.09
N SER A 190 5.14 7.96 -8.31
CA SER A 190 4.78 8.88 -9.39
C SER A 190 5.06 8.27 -10.76
N ILE A 191 4.25 8.64 -11.74
CA ILE A 191 4.44 8.33 -13.15
C ILE A 191 4.45 9.66 -13.89
N THR A 192 5.54 9.96 -14.59
CA THR A 192 5.63 11.18 -15.42
C THR A 192 5.93 10.82 -16.86
N VAL A 193 5.30 11.52 -17.79
CA VAL A 193 5.53 11.40 -19.23
C VAL A 193 5.94 12.77 -19.74
N GLU A 194 7.20 12.91 -20.13
CA GLU A 194 7.78 14.14 -20.67
C GLU A 194 7.89 14.03 -22.19
N PHE A 195 7.44 15.06 -22.91
CA PHE A 195 7.51 15.11 -24.37
C PHE A 195 8.67 15.99 -24.82
N ASP A 196 9.48 15.49 -25.77
CA ASP A 196 10.59 16.20 -26.41
C ASP A 196 10.07 17.22 -27.45
N ARG A 197 9.21 18.15 -26.99
CA ARG A 197 8.64 19.22 -27.80
C ARG A 197 8.55 20.50 -26.97
N PRO A 198 9.03 21.65 -27.46
CA PRO A 198 8.95 22.90 -26.72
C PRO A 198 7.49 23.28 -26.41
N LYS A 199 7.29 23.87 -25.24
CA LYS A 199 5.97 24.23 -24.67
C LYS A 199 5.10 25.11 -25.58
N THR A 200 5.73 25.86 -26.49
CA THR A 200 5.09 26.76 -27.46
C THR A 200 4.48 26.05 -28.65
N LEU A 201 4.87 24.79 -28.91
CA LEU A 201 4.44 23.99 -30.06
C LEU A 201 3.50 22.85 -29.66
N GLN A 202 3.15 22.74 -28.37
CA GLN A 202 2.22 21.72 -27.89
C GLN A 202 0.79 22.25 -27.93
N SER A 203 -0.11 21.48 -28.52
CA SER A 203 -1.53 21.82 -28.75
C SER A 203 -2.33 22.08 -27.47
N ASP A 204 -1.87 21.57 -26.31
CA ASP A 204 -2.53 21.71 -25.01
C ASP A 204 -1.77 22.60 -24.00
N GLY A 205 -0.60 23.13 -24.38
CA GLY A 205 0.27 23.95 -23.51
C GLY A 205 0.95 23.19 -22.35
N THR A 206 0.82 21.86 -22.27
CA THR A 206 1.38 21.03 -21.20
C THR A 206 2.48 20.08 -21.71
N THR A 207 3.73 20.36 -21.35
CA THR A 207 4.90 19.57 -21.78
C THR A 207 5.06 18.22 -21.11
N GLN A 208 4.26 17.95 -20.07
CA GLN A 208 4.38 16.73 -19.28
C GLN A 208 3.03 16.31 -18.72
N ILE A 209 2.83 15.00 -18.60
CA ILE A 209 1.72 14.39 -17.88
C ILE A 209 2.30 13.83 -16.59
N GLU A 210 1.76 14.24 -15.45
CA GLU A 210 2.21 13.79 -14.13
C GLU A 210 1.06 13.16 -13.35
N TRP A 211 1.25 11.91 -12.95
CA TRP A 211 0.46 11.26 -11.92
C TRP A 211 1.33 11.08 -10.66
N LYS A 212 0.83 11.55 -9.52
CA LYS A 212 1.43 11.34 -8.20
C LYS A 212 0.47 10.56 -7.33
N LYS A 213 0.97 9.56 -6.62
CA LYS A 213 0.18 8.80 -5.65
C LYS A 213 -0.37 9.76 -4.59
N PRO A 214 -1.70 9.85 -4.39
CA PRO A 214 -2.27 10.68 -3.34
C PRO A 214 -1.81 10.17 -1.98
N SER A 215 -1.51 11.09 -1.05
CA SER A 215 -0.99 10.71 0.27
C SER A 215 -1.95 9.76 1.00
N HIS A 216 -1.49 8.55 1.29
CA HIS A 216 -2.24 7.56 2.06
C HIS A 216 -2.32 8.00 3.53
N GLN A 217 -3.54 8.20 4.07
CA GLN A 217 -3.68 8.35 5.51
C GLN A 217 -3.37 7.01 6.19
N PRO A 218 -2.58 6.97 7.27
CA PRO A 218 -2.06 5.74 7.87
C PRO A 218 -3.11 4.76 8.40
N ASN A 219 -4.40 5.11 8.37
CA ASN A 219 -5.49 4.34 8.98
C ASN A 219 -6.67 4.04 8.05
N ALA A 220 -6.53 4.27 6.73
CA ALA A 220 -7.57 3.94 5.75
C ALA A 220 -7.30 2.55 5.14
N PRO A 221 -8.30 1.64 5.10
CA PRO A 221 -8.13 0.30 4.54
C PRO A 221 -8.03 0.27 3.00
N ASN A 222 -8.46 1.33 2.32
CA ASN A 222 -8.51 1.42 0.86
C ASN A 222 -7.70 2.61 0.34
N LEU A 223 -7.05 2.41 -0.79
CA LEU A 223 -6.40 3.49 -1.55
C LEU A 223 -7.48 4.51 -2.01
N PRO A 224 -7.18 5.82 -2.02
CA PRO A 224 -8.11 6.81 -2.58
C PRO A 224 -8.45 6.47 -4.03
N LEU A 225 -9.69 6.76 -4.45
CA LEU A 225 -10.24 6.45 -5.78
C LEU A 225 -9.33 6.85 -6.96
N GLY A 226 -8.48 7.87 -6.77
CA GLY A 226 -7.48 8.32 -7.76
C GLY A 226 -6.23 7.43 -7.92
N ALA A 227 -6.19 6.26 -7.27
CA ALA A 227 -5.11 5.29 -7.35
C ALA A 227 -5.60 3.83 -7.56
N ASP A 228 -6.89 3.65 -7.90
CA ASP A 228 -7.48 2.36 -8.23
C ASP A 228 -7.66 2.22 -9.76
N PHE A 229 -6.56 2.22 -10.49
CA PHE A 229 -6.56 2.03 -11.95
C PHE A 229 -5.44 1.08 -12.36
N ASP A 230 -5.72 0.16 -13.29
CA ASP A 230 -4.68 -0.70 -13.89
C ASP A 230 -4.09 -0.08 -15.18
N CYS A 231 -4.72 0.99 -15.66
CA CYS A 231 -4.47 1.60 -16.96
C CYS A 231 -4.46 3.13 -16.82
N LEU A 232 -3.33 3.75 -17.18
CA LEU A 232 -3.22 5.19 -17.37
C LEU A 232 -3.34 5.48 -18.87
N GLU A 233 -4.42 6.16 -19.27
CA GLU A 233 -4.69 6.53 -20.66
C GLU A 233 -4.75 8.05 -20.79
N PHE A 234 -4.11 8.57 -21.83
CA PHE A 234 -4.24 9.97 -22.22
C PHE A 234 -4.32 10.11 -23.73
N GLU A 235 -5.08 11.11 -24.18
CA GLU A 235 -5.28 11.43 -25.58
C GLU A 235 -4.80 12.85 -25.85
N ARG A 236 -4.09 13.04 -26.97
CA ARG A 236 -3.58 14.34 -27.41
C ARG A 236 -3.72 14.51 -28.92
N LYS A 237 -3.84 15.76 -29.34
CA LYS A 237 -3.92 16.17 -30.75
C LYS A 237 -2.52 16.37 -31.30
N SER A 238 -2.08 15.47 -32.18
CA SER A 238 -0.84 15.59 -32.94
C SER A 238 -0.86 14.69 -34.17
N ASP A 239 -0.30 15.23 -35.24
CA ASP A 239 -0.05 14.61 -36.55
C ASP A 239 1.44 14.28 -36.77
N GLU A 240 2.30 14.57 -35.80
CA GLU A 240 3.75 14.42 -35.89
C GLU A 240 4.29 13.40 -34.88
N ASN A 241 5.36 12.70 -35.26
CA ASN A 241 6.06 11.79 -34.37
C ASN A 241 6.83 12.58 -33.30
N ILE A 242 6.57 12.29 -32.03
CA ILE A 242 7.21 12.93 -30.88
C ILE A 242 7.85 11.85 -30.01
N ASN A 243 9.12 12.04 -29.67
CA ASN A 243 9.79 11.20 -28.68
C ASN A 243 9.30 11.61 -27.27
N CYS A 244 9.01 10.61 -26.44
CA CYS A 244 8.62 10.84 -25.05
C CYS A 244 9.47 10.01 -24.09
N THR A 245 9.70 10.55 -22.91
CA THR A 245 10.39 9.89 -21.80
C THR A 245 9.37 9.59 -20.72
N ILE A 246 9.18 8.31 -20.42
CA ILE A 246 8.26 7.85 -19.38
C ILE A 246 9.09 7.47 -18.14
N ASN A 247 8.92 8.23 -17.06
CA ASN A 247 9.58 7.95 -15.78
C ASN A 247 8.57 7.30 -14.82
N LEU A 248 8.89 6.11 -14.35
CA LEU A 248 8.10 5.41 -13.34
C LEU A 248 8.92 5.32 -12.05
N VAL A 249 8.48 6.03 -11.02
CA VAL A 249 9.15 6.02 -9.70
C VAL A 249 8.46 5.00 -8.82
N ARG A 250 9.16 3.91 -8.50
CA ARG A 250 8.63 2.84 -7.62
C ARG A 250 8.39 3.40 -6.21
N ASP A 251 7.29 2.99 -5.60
CA ASP A 251 6.99 3.22 -4.19
C ASP A 251 7.67 2.12 -3.36
N GLU A 252 8.78 2.46 -2.72
CA GLU A 252 9.53 1.55 -1.86
C GLU A 252 9.71 2.18 -0.48
N ASN A 253 9.28 1.46 0.56
CA ASN A 253 9.40 1.91 1.93
C ASN A 253 10.07 0.81 2.76
N PRO A 254 11.31 1.01 3.24
CA PRO A 254 12.16 2.22 3.11
C PRO A 254 12.73 2.44 1.69
N GLU A 255 12.91 3.71 1.29
CA GLU A 255 13.46 4.06 -0.03
C GLU A 255 14.86 3.43 -0.23
N ARG A 256 15.05 2.77 -1.38
CA ARG A 256 16.36 2.27 -1.82
C ARG A 256 16.99 3.23 -2.79
N HIS A 257 18.29 3.38 -2.66
CA HIS A 257 19.09 4.24 -3.52
C HIS A 257 20.14 3.40 -4.21
N ARG A 258 20.40 3.74 -5.48
CA ARG A 258 21.57 3.24 -6.20
C ARG A 258 22.80 3.97 -5.66
N LEU A 259 23.80 3.21 -5.21
CA LEU A 259 25.01 3.78 -4.62
C LEU A 259 25.92 4.36 -5.70
N SER A 260 26.77 5.33 -5.32
CA SER A 260 27.87 5.75 -6.19
C SER A 260 28.82 4.58 -6.40
N LYS A 261 29.50 4.53 -7.55
CA LYS A 261 30.42 3.43 -7.87
C LYS A 261 31.46 3.17 -6.77
N GLU A 262 31.99 4.25 -6.18
CA GLU A 262 32.96 4.18 -5.08
C GLU A 262 32.36 3.54 -3.83
N LEU A 263 31.12 3.89 -3.48
CA LEU A 263 30.45 3.35 -2.30
C LEU A 263 29.99 1.91 -2.53
N ALA A 264 29.55 1.58 -3.75
CA ALA A 264 29.18 0.23 -4.15
C ALA A 264 30.37 -0.74 -4.06
N GLU A 265 31.57 -0.29 -4.45
CA GLU A 265 32.79 -1.10 -4.36
C GLU A 265 33.22 -1.36 -2.91
N VAL A 266 32.99 -0.40 -2.00
CA VAL A 266 33.32 -0.56 -0.58
C VAL A 266 32.32 -1.46 0.15
N LEU A 267 31.03 -1.34 -0.16
CA LEU A 267 29.96 -2.09 0.50
C LEU A 267 29.63 -3.43 -0.17
N ASP A 268 30.16 -3.67 -1.38
CA ASP A 268 29.83 -4.80 -2.25
C ASP A 268 28.32 -4.89 -2.57
N THR A 269 27.66 -3.74 -2.63
CA THR A 269 26.22 -3.61 -2.92
C THR A 269 25.93 -2.44 -3.86
N ASP A 270 25.21 -2.69 -4.97
CA ASP A 270 24.83 -1.62 -5.91
C ASP A 270 23.63 -0.78 -5.43
N GLU A 271 22.75 -1.37 -4.63
CA GLU A 271 21.48 -0.76 -4.22
C GLU A 271 21.13 -1.11 -2.77
N GLU A 272 20.97 -0.07 -1.95
CA GLU A 272 20.74 -0.26 -0.53
C GLU A 272 19.86 0.84 0.07
N THR A 273 19.29 0.56 1.25
CA THR A 273 18.54 1.56 2.01
C THR A 273 19.51 2.49 2.73
N ARG A 274 19.10 3.72 3.02
CA ARG A 274 19.95 4.65 3.76
C ARG A 274 20.45 4.07 5.10
N ALA A 275 19.60 3.34 5.81
CA ALA A 275 19.97 2.68 7.06
C ALA A 275 20.99 1.55 6.84
N GLY A 276 20.81 0.73 5.79
CA GLY A 276 21.76 -0.32 5.41
C GLY A 276 23.13 0.25 5.05
N VAL A 277 23.17 1.29 4.21
CA VAL A 277 24.41 2.00 3.85
C VAL A 277 25.15 2.50 5.09
N VAL A 278 24.44 3.16 6.02
CA VAL A 278 25.06 3.68 7.25
C VAL A 278 25.58 2.55 8.13
N MET A 279 24.85 1.43 8.23
CA MET A 279 25.29 0.26 8.99
C MET A 279 26.44 -0.49 8.32
N GLY A 280 26.53 -0.49 6.98
CA GLY A 280 27.65 -1.11 6.27
C GLY A 280 28.93 -0.27 6.35
N ILE A 281 28.81 1.05 6.51
CA ILE A 281 29.95 1.95 6.73
C ILE A 281 30.44 1.88 8.20
N TRP A 282 29.53 1.69 9.16
CA TRP A 282 29.81 1.68 10.60
C TRP A 282 30.56 0.42 11.04
#